data_AF-A0A4Q3VUU3-F1
#
_entry.id   AF-A0A4Q3VUU3-F1
#
_cell.length_a   1.000
_cell.length_b   1.000
_cell.length_c   1.000
_cell.angle_alpha   90.00
_cell.angle_beta   90.00
_cell.angle_gamma   90.00
#
_symmetry.space_group_name_H-M   'P 1'
#
loop_
_entity.id
_entity.type
_entity.pdbx_description
1 polymer ?
#
loop_
_entity_poly.entity_id
_entity_poly.type
_entity_poly.pdbx_seq_one_letter_code
_entity_poly.pdbx_strand_id
1 'polypeptide(L)'
;MKKLLLVIILLPTIMFSQTAKKKVHEMVSLKIDNPFRYALKYDAKIFLVQYKKWINTNVFAVSPGLSSFEMWPDLVSTIAVGDWKFETKQ
;
A
#
# COMPACT_ATOMS: atom_id res chain seq x y z
N MET A 1 35.97 21.13 12.99
CA MET A 1 34.69 21.27 12.26
C MET A 1 33.85 20.02 12.51
N LYS A 2 32.70 20.14 13.19
CA LYS A 2 31.78 19.00 13.40
C LYS A 2 31.04 18.71 12.09
N LYS A 3 31.28 17.54 11.50
CA LYS A 3 30.55 17.06 10.31
C LYS A 3 29.15 16.66 10.77
N LEU A 4 28.14 17.45 10.42
CA LEU A 4 26.74 17.10 10.67
C LEU A 4 26.39 15.95 9.72
N LEU A 5 26.28 14.73 10.24
CA LEU A 5 25.77 13.60 9.46
C LEU A 5 24.26 13.75 9.36
N LEU A 6 23.75 14.02 8.16
CA LEU A 6 22.33 13.94 7.89
C LEU A 6 21.96 12.45 7.78
N VAL A 7 21.23 11.93 8.76
CA VAL A 7 20.66 10.58 8.69
C VAL A 7 19.32 10.68 7.97
N ILE A 8 19.28 10.27 6.70
CA ILE A 8 18.04 10.18 5.92
C ILE A 8 17.40 8.83 6.21
N ILE A 9 16.23 8.84 6.85
CA ILE A 9 15.44 7.63 7.10
C ILE A 9 14.53 7.43 5.88
N LEU A 10 14.65 6.28 5.22
CA LEU A 10 13.78 5.88 4.11
C LEU A 10 12.65 5.01 4.67
N LEU A 11 11.39 5.42 4.46
CA LEU A 11 10.19 4.70 4.85
C LEU A 11 9.24 4.61 3.65
N PRO A 12 8.51 3.49 3.49
CA PRO A 12 7.50 3.41 2.46
C PRO A 12 6.38 4.40 2.77
N THR A 13 5.88 5.06 1.73
CA THR A 13 4.70 5.93 1.86
C THR A 13 3.47 5.11 1.49
N ILE A 14 2.45 5.18 2.34
CA ILE A 14 1.18 4.49 2.16
C ILE A 14 0.11 5.55 1.98
N MET A 15 -0.56 5.55 0.82
CA MET A 15 -1.64 6.47 0.53
C MET A 15 -2.90 5.68 0.20
N PHE A 16 -3.91 5.81 1.03
CA PHE A 16 -5.24 5.28 0.79
C PHE A 16 -6.16 6.39 0.33
N SER A 17 -6.88 6.18 -0.77
CA SER A 17 -7.86 7.12 -1.30
C SER A 17 -9.17 6.40 -1.60
N GLN A 18 -10.27 7.04 -1.24
CA GLN A 18 -11.61 6.54 -1.55
C GLN A 18 -12.51 7.70 -1.92
N THR A 19 -13.17 7.58 -3.07
CA THR A 19 -14.22 8.51 -3.50
C THR A 19 -15.55 7.80 -3.46
N ALA A 20 -16.51 8.37 -2.72
CA ALA A 20 -17.89 7.90 -2.65
C ALA A 20 -18.84 9.07 -2.91
N LYS A 21 -19.69 8.97 -3.92
CA LYS A 21 -20.77 9.94 -4.16
C LYS A 21 -22.12 9.29 -3.90
N LYS A 22 -22.94 9.91 -3.04
CA LYS A 22 -24.33 9.50 -2.76
C LYS A 22 -24.49 7.99 -2.45
N LYS A 23 -23.51 7.40 -1.74
CA LYS A 23 -23.47 5.95 -1.40
C LYS A 23 -23.34 5.00 -2.61
N VAL A 24 -22.96 5.52 -3.78
CA VAL A 24 -22.65 4.74 -4.98
C VAL A 24 -21.12 4.74 -5.17
N HIS A 25 -20.56 3.56 -5.43
CA HIS A 25 -19.13 3.32 -5.59
C HIS A 25 -18.57 4.15 -6.76
N GLU A 26 -17.48 4.88 -6.54
CA GLU A 26 -16.69 5.43 -7.66
C GLU A 26 -15.34 4.72 -7.76
N MET A 27 -14.52 4.71 -6.71
CA MET A 27 -13.24 3.99 -6.72
C MET A 27 -12.59 3.95 -5.33
N VAL A 28 -12.03 2.81 -4.93
CA VAL A 28 -11.09 2.70 -3.81
C VAL A 28 -9.71 2.42 -4.39
N SER A 29 -8.68 3.14 -3.92
CA SER A 29 -7.30 2.87 -4.32
C SER A 29 -6.32 2.90 -3.15
N LEU A 30 -5.31 2.04 -3.25
CA LEU A 30 -4.13 2.04 -2.40
C LEU A 30 -2.90 2.29 -3.27
N LYS A 31 -2.12 3.30 -2.91
CA LYS A 31 -0.79 3.54 -3.47
C LYS A 31 0.28 3.25 -2.42
N ILE A 32 1.28 2.46 -2.80
CA ILE A 32 2.47 2.19 -1.99
C ILE A 32 3.71 2.65 -2.75
N ASP A 33 4.51 3.51 -2.13
CA ASP A 33 5.80 3.96 -2.68
C ASP A 33 6.95 3.16 -2.05
N ASN A 34 7.83 2.59 -2.88
CA ASN A 34 9.02 1.87 -2.42
C ASN A 34 10.29 2.73 -2.57
N PRO A 35 10.81 3.35 -1.49
CA PRO A 35 12.05 4.11 -1.54
C PRO A 35 13.31 3.24 -1.47
N PHE A 36 13.16 1.92 -1.28
CA PHE A 36 14.27 1.02 -1.03
C PHE A 36 14.90 0.52 -2.33
N ARG A 37 16.10 -0.06 -2.18
CA ARG A 37 16.85 -0.65 -3.31
C ARG A 37 16.44 -2.08 -3.65
N TYR A 38 15.50 -2.65 -2.90
CA TYR A 38 14.99 -4.02 -3.05
C TYR A 38 13.50 -3.99 -3.34
N ALA A 39 12.98 -5.05 -3.97
CA ALA A 39 11.55 -5.19 -4.18
C ALA A 39 10.86 -5.30 -2.82
N LEU A 40 9.86 -4.46 -2.58
CA LEU A 40 9.11 -4.41 -1.33
C LEU A 40 7.83 -5.22 -1.49
N LYS A 41 7.75 -6.35 -0.78
CA LYS A 41 6.55 -7.16 -0.67
C LYS A 41 5.82 -6.85 0.64
N TYR A 42 4.51 -6.95 0.60
CA TYR A 42 3.63 -6.73 1.74
C TYR A 42 2.38 -7.58 1.56
N ASP A 43 1.66 -7.79 2.65
CA ASP A 43 0.33 -8.37 2.63
C ASP A 43 -0.69 -7.24 2.82
N ALA A 44 -1.82 -7.35 2.12
CA ALA A 44 -2.94 -6.44 2.28
C ALA A 44 -4.26 -7.21 2.49
N LYS A 45 -5.10 -6.68 3.38
CA LYS A 45 -6.45 -7.16 3.64
C LYS A 45 -7.41 -5.99 3.63
N ILE A 46 -8.59 -6.17 3.05
CA ILE A 46 -9.64 -5.16 2.99
C ILE A 46 -10.90 -5.64 3.70
N PHE A 47 -11.55 -4.76 4.45
CA PHE A 47 -12.87 -5.03 5.03
C PHE A 47 -13.97 -4.49 4.12
N LEU A 48 -14.69 -5.41 3.48
CA LEU A 48 -15.77 -5.09 2.55
C LEU A 48 -17.08 -4.88 3.32
N VAL A 49 -17.67 -3.69 3.19
CA VAL A 49 -18.88 -3.30 3.93
C VAL A 49 -20.06 -4.20 3.57
N GLN A 50 -20.27 -4.47 2.29
CA GLN A 50 -21.40 -5.26 1.79
C GLN A 50 -21.39 -6.71 2.30
N TYR A 51 -20.20 -7.28 2.51
CA TYR A 51 -20.04 -8.66 2.95
C TYR A 51 -19.73 -8.79 4.44
N LYS A 52 -19.48 -7.67 5.14
CA LYS A 52 -19.08 -7.62 6.56
C LYS A 52 -17.94 -8.58 6.90
N LYS A 53 -16.93 -8.67 6.02
CA LYS A 53 -15.80 -9.59 6.19
C LYS A 53 -14.49 -8.99 5.67
N TRP A 54 -13.39 -9.50 6.24
CA TRP A 54 -12.04 -9.30 5.73
C TRP A 54 -11.77 -10.22 4.55
N ILE A 55 -11.15 -9.68 3.51
CA ILE A 55 -10.68 -10.43 2.34
C ILE A 55 -9.20 -10.12 2.15
N ASN A 56 -8.40 -11.18 1.97
CA ASN A 56 -7.01 -11.05 1.55
C ASN A 56 -6.97 -10.57 0.10
N THR A 57 -6.15 -9.57 -0.17
CA THR A 57 -5.92 -9.09 -1.54
C THR A 57 -4.63 -9.68 -2.05
N ASN A 58 -4.58 -9.99 -3.33
CA ASN A 58 -3.32 -10.33 -3.99
C ASN A 58 -2.63 -9.02 -4.38
N VAL A 59 -1.39 -8.82 -3.96
CA VAL A 59 -0.61 -7.62 -4.24
C VAL A 59 0.74 -8.01 -4.82
N PHE A 60 1.23 -7.23 -5.78
CA PHE A 60 2.54 -7.45 -6.36
C PHE A 60 3.61 -6.75 -5.52
N ALA A 61 4.81 -7.33 -5.50
CA ALA A 61 5.96 -6.66 -4.92
C ALA A 61 6.25 -5.35 -5.68
N VAL A 62 6.51 -4.27 -4.95
CA VAL A 62 6.82 -2.97 -5.54
C VAL A 62 8.30 -2.91 -5.86
N SER A 63 8.65 -2.76 -7.13
CA SER A 63 10.06 -2.64 -7.54
C SER A 63 10.75 -1.43 -6.90
N PRO A 64 12.08 -1.47 -6.76
CA PRO A 64 12.86 -0.35 -6.22
C PRO A 64 12.57 0.98 -6.91
N GLY A 65 12.25 2.02 -6.11
CA GLY A 65 11.99 3.36 -6.62
C GLY A 65 10.67 3.55 -7.38
N LEU A 66 9.80 2.53 -7.42
CA LEU A 66 8.49 2.60 -8.07
C LEU A 66 7.34 2.67 -7.06
N SER A 67 6.15 2.92 -7.59
CA SER A 67 4.89 2.90 -6.86
C SER A 67 3.99 1.79 -7.40
N SER A 68 3.26 1.10 -6.52
CA SER A 68 2.13 0.26 -6.91
C SER A 68 0.81 1.02 -6.75
N PHE A 69 -0.18 0.67 -7.56
CA PHE A 69 -1.54 1.16 -7.47
C PHE A 69 -2.50 -0.04 -7.51
N GLU A 70 -3.18 -0.27 -6.40
CA GLU A 70 -4.21 -1.30 -6.27
C GLU A 70 -5.57 -0.61 -6.27
N MET A 71 -6.56 -1.19 -6.96
CA MET A 71 -7.90 -0.63 -7.07
C MET A 71 -8.95 -1.71 -6.82
N TRP A 72 -10.01 -1.35 -6.10
CA TRP A 72 -11.14 -2.25 -5.84
C TRP A 72 -12.46 -1.58 -6.21
N PRO A 73 -13.42 -2.33 -6.80
CA PRO A 73 -14.74 -1.81 -7.15
C PRO A 73 -15.68 -1.70 -5.94
N ASP A 74 -15.43 -2.49 -4.89
CA ASP A 74 -16.27 -2.57 -3.70
C ASP A 74 -15.93 -1.50 -2.65
N LEU A 75 -16.89 -1.21 -1.76
CA LEU A 75 -16.70 -0.24 -0.67
C LEU A 75 -15.85 -0.86 0.43
N VAL A 76 -14.67 -0.28 0.63
CA VAL A 76 -13.73 -0.67 1.68
C VAL A 76 -13.91 0.29 2.85
N SER A 77 -14.26 -0.22 4.02
CA SER A 77 -14.29 0.62 5.22
C SER A 77 -12.92 0.73 5.89
N THR A 78 -12.09 -0.31 5.75
CA THR A 78 -10.80 -0.41 6.43
C THR A 78 -9.87 -1.27 5.59
N ILE A 79 -8.60 -0.88 5.57
CA ILE A 79 -7.50 -1.64 4.97
C ILE A 79 -6.43 -1.91 6.03
N ALA A 80 -5.88 -3.11 6.02
CA ALA A 80 -4.73 -3.49 6.83
C ALA A 80 -3.58 -3.86 5.89
N VAL A 81 -2.41 -3.26 6.11
CA VAL A 81 -1.20 -3.51 5.32
C VAL A 81 -0.08 -3.89 6.29
N GLY A 82 0.62 -5.00 6.01
CA GLY A 82 1.57 -5.58 6.97
C GLY A 82 2.52 -6.58 6.32
N ASP A 83 3.20 -7.35 7.18
CA ASP A 83 4.12 -8.43 6.78
C ASP A 83 5.17 -8.02 5.72
N TRP A 84 5.67 -6.79 5.85
CA TRP A 84 6.65 -6.16 4.98
C TRP A 84 7.94 -6.98 4.89
N LYS A 85 8.34 -7.33 3.66
CA LYS A 85 9.53 -8.13 3.38
C LYS A 85 10.24 -7.59 2.14
N PHE A 86 11.55 -7.73 2.12
CA PHE A 86 12.31 -7.51 0.90
C PHE A 86 12.44 -8.81 0.13
N GLU A 87 12.06 -8.79 -1.14
CA GLU A 87 12.42 -9.86 -2.08
C GLU A 87 13.74 -9.47 -2.76
N THR A 88 14.70 -10.39 -2.75
CA THR A 88 15.90 -10.27 -3.58
C THR A 88 15.50 -10.37 -5.05
N LYS A 89 16.15 -9.58 -5.92
CA LYS A 89 15.97 -9.68 -7.38
C LYS A 89 16.03 -11.15 -7.80
N GLN A 90 15.01 -11.60 -8.54
CA GLN A 90 15.10 -12.83 -9.33
C GLN A 90 16.16 -12.67 -10.40
#